data_AF-D6ZC41-F1
#
_entry.id   AF-D6ZC41-F1
#
_cell.length_a   1.000
_cell.length_b   1.000
_cell.length_c   1.000
_cell.angle_alpha   90.00
_cell.angle_beta   90.00
_cell.angle_gamma   90.00
#
_symmetry.space_group_name_H-M   'P 1'
#
loop_
_entity.id
_entity.type
_entity.pdbx_description
1 polymer ?
#
loop_
_entity_poly.entity_id
_entity_poly.type
_entity_poly.pdbx_seq_one_letter_code
_entity_poly.pdbx_strand_id
1 'polypeptide(L)'
;MGCCGRDAGRYPDGSAAATEGNHLDADAVIQVGSPGAFAASASELNLNPNARVFDALAENDIIKVANAGDGVGVHPLGVDPHTWTDVTKFKTAPGPDGYGTGLSIDAHSSYFEPGSEGLKNIGKIIDGQEPEHE
;
A
#
# COMPACT_ATOMS: atom_id res chain seq x y z
N MET A 1 -14.20 8.73 7.44
CA MET A 1 -12.87 8.77 8.11
C MET A 1 -11.96 7.81 7.35
N GLY A 2 -10.71 8.19 7.05
CA GLY A 2 -9.78 7.35 6.27
C GLY A 2 -8.95 6.41 7.16
N CYS A 3 -8.74 5.17 6.71
CA CYS A 3 -7.82 4.22 7.36
C CYS A 3 -6.52 4.12 6.56
N CYS A 4 -5.39 4.43 7.21
CA CYS A 4 -4.05 4.33 6.63
C CYS A 4 -3.28 3.21 7.36
N GLY A 5 -2.85 2.19 6.62
CA GLY A 5 -2.05 1.08 7.14
C GLY A 5 -0.62 1.12 6.58
N ARG A 6 0.35 0.85 7.45
CA ARG A 6 1.75 0.55 7.07
C ARG A 6 2.03 -0.88 7.49
N ASP A 7 2.78 -1.60 6.68
CA ASP A 7 3.39 -2.85 7.08
C ASP A 7 4.40 -2.62 8.22
N ALA A 8 4.08 -3.16 9.40
CA ALA A 8 5.02 -3.32 10.50
C ALA A 8 4.82 -4.77 10.91
N GLY A 9 5.82 -5.65 10.67
CA GLY A 9 5.77 -7.12 10.71
C GLY A 9 5.15 -7.82 11.94
N ARG A 10 3.91 -7.43 12.29
CA ARG A 10 3.09 -7.82 13.44
C ARG A 10 1.65 -7.26 13.35
N TYR A 11 1.35 -6.24 12.55
CA TYR A 11 -0.01 -5.74 12.32
C TYR A 11 -0.39 -5.85 10.84
N PRO A 12 -1.57 -6.41 10.52
CA PRO A 12 -2.06 -6.37 9.15
C PRO A 12 -2.28 -4.93 8.68
N ASP A 13 -2.17 -4.71 7.37
CA ASP A 13 -2.64 -3.49 6.74
C ASP A 13 -4.16 -3.29 6.97
N GLY A 14 -4.66 -2.07 6.74
CA GLY A 14 -6.09 -1.77 6.94
C GLY A 14 -7.01 -2.67 6.11
N SER A 15 -6.49 -3.20 5.00
CA SER A 15 -7.20 -4.10 4.09
C SER A 15 -7.58 -5.43 4.74
N ALA A 16 -6.75 -6.01 5.62
CA ALA A 16 -7.13 -7.24 6.33
C ALA A 16 -8.33 -7.07 7.28
N ALA A 17 -8.61 -5.84 7.75
CA ALA A 17 -9.79 -5.56 8.55
C ALA A 17 -11.10 -5.58 7.71
N ALA A 18 -10.97 -5.60 6.38
CA ALA A 18 -12.08 -5.64 5.43
C ALA A 18 -12.27 -7.02 4.76
N THR A 19 -11.55 -8.05 5.20
CA THR A 19 -11.62 -9.41 4.63
C THR A 19 -12.20 -10.41 5.64
N GLU A 20 -12.41 -11.66 5.19
CA GLU A 20 -12.90 -12.78 6.03
C GLU A 20 -14.25 -12.53 6.75
N GLY A 21 -15.16 -11.77 6.10
CA GLY A 21 -16.49 -11.46 6.65
C GLY A 21 -16.51 -10.26 7.61
N ASN A 22 -15.37 -9.59 7.82
CA ASN A 22 -15.31 -8.31 8.52
C ASN A 22 -15.67 -7.16 7.57
N HIS A 23 -15.98 -6.00 8.13
CA HIS A 23 -16.28 -4.77 7.38
C HIS A 23 -15.45 -3.62 7.94
N LEU A 24 -14.80 -2.87 7.05
CA LEU A 24 -14.09 -1.65 7.41
C LEU A 24 -14.93 -0.44 7.00
N ASP A 25 -15.42 0.27 8.02
CA ASP A 25 -16.15 1.54 7.86
C ASP A 25 -15.18 2.67 7.50
N ALA A 26 -14.72 2.66 6.25
CA ALA A 26 -13.79 3.63 5.69
C ALA A 26 -14.25 4.08 4.31
N ASP A 27 -14.15 5.40 4.07
CA ASP A 27 -14.42 6.01 2.76
C ASP A 27 -13.21 5.88 1.81
N ALA A 28 -12.03 5.64 2.38
CA ALA A 28 -10.80 5.43 1.64
C ALA A 28 -9.84 4.50 2.40
N VAL A 29 -9.14 3.65 1.65
CA VAL A 29 -8.04 2.80 2.10
C VAL A 29 -6.80 3.18 1.30
N ILE A 30 -5.68 3.41 2.00
CA ILE A 30 -4.39 3.71 1.38
C ILE A 30 -3.41 2.61 1.77
N GLN A 31 -2.87 1.94 0.76
CA GLN A 31 -1.85 0.91 0.87
C GLN A 31 -0.53 1.51 0.37
N VAL A 32 0.55 1.36 1.13
CA VAL A 32 1.89 1.81 0.72
C VAL A 32 2.91 0.75 1.06
N GLY A 33 3.68 0.32 0.07
CA GLY A 33 4.66 -0.75 0.24
C GLY A 33 4.06 -2.01 0.89
N SER A 34 2.85 -2.40 0.51
CA SER A 34 2.19 -3.57 1.11
C SER A 34 2.72 -4.87 0.48
N PRO A 35 3.04 -5.91 1.28
CA PRO A 35 3.35 -7.25 0.77
C PRO A 35 2.11 -8.05 0.37
N GLY A 36 0.91 -7.51 0.55
CA GLY A 36 -0.37 -8.21 0.40
C GLY A 36 -1.46 -7.65 1.31
N ALA A 37 -2.72 -7.79 0.89
CA ALA A 37 -3.90 -7.22 1.55
C ALA A 37 -5.03 -8.24 1.86
N PHE A 38 -4.67 -9.53 1.98
CA PHE A 38 -5.54 -10.69 2.18
C PHE A 38 -6.69 -10.82 1.18
N ALA A 39 -6.51 -10.23 0.00
CA ALA A 39 -7.47 -10.20 -1.10
C ALA A 39 -6.73 -10.40 -2.43
N ALA A 40 -7.45 -10.81 -3.47
CA ALA A 40 -6.93 -10.89 -4.83
C ALA A 40 -7.15 -9.59 -5.63
N SER A 41 -8.03 -8.72 -5.17
CA SER A 41 -8.34 -7.40 -5.77
C SER A 41 -8.97 -6.47 -4.75
N ALA A 42 -9.05 -5.17 -5.06
CA ALA A 42 -9.71 -4.21 -4.18
C ALA A 42 -11.22 -4.47 -4.03
N SER A 43 -11.84 -5.02 -5.07
CA SER A 43 -13.27 -5.36 -5.09
C SER A 43 -13.67 -6.47 -4.11
N GLU A 44 -12.70 -7.23 -3.59
CA GLU A 44 -12.93 -8.24 -2.55
C GLU A 44 -12.91 -7.67 -1.14
N LEU A 45 -12.50 -6.40 -0.97
CA LEU A 45 -12.54 -5.72 0.32
C LEU A 45 -13.97 -5.29 0.65
N ASN A 46 -14.45 -5.67 1.84
CA ASN A 46 -15.74 -5.25 2.36
C ASN A 46 -15.64 -3.85 2.97
N LEU A 47 -15.72 -2.84 2.11
CA LEU A 47 -15.66 -1.42 2.44
C LEU A 47 -17.03 -0.74 2.29
N ASN A 48 -17.11 0.53 2.69
CA ASN A 48 -18.29 1.35 2.42
C ASN A 48 -18.60 1.43 0.92
N PRO A 49 -19.88 1.58 0.53
CA PRO A 49 -20.23 1.88 -0.84
C PRO A 49 -19.49 3.12 -1.35
N ASN A 50 -18.86 3.01 -2.52
CA ASN A 50 -18.02 4.05 -3.14
C ASN A 50 -16.70 4.33 -2.40
N ALA A 51 -16.28 3.46 -1.48
CA ALA A 51 -14.96 3.55 -0.88
C ALA A 51 -13.88 3.50 -1.98
N ARG A 52 -12.83 4.30 -1.78
CA ARG A 52 -11.72 4.42 -2.72
C ARG A 52 -10.51 3.68 -2.20
N VAL A 53 -9.90 2.86 -3.06
CA VAL A 53 -8.68 2.14 -2.71
C VAL A 53 -7.51 2.71 -3.48
N PHE A 54 -6.47 3.08 -2.74
CA PHE A 54 -5.26 3.68 -3.27
C PHE A 54 -4.06 2.80 -2.93
N ASP A 55 -3.09 2.81 -3.83
CA ASP A 55 -1.86 2.06 -3.66
C ASP A 55 -0.64 2.88 -4.14
N ALA A 56 0.50 2.72 -3.47
CA ALA A 56 1.78 3.22 -3.96
C ALA A 56 2.93 2.32 -3.55
N LEU A 57 3.91 2.20 -4.44
CA LEU A 57 5.11 1.41 -4.23
C LEU A 57 6.33 2.21 -4.70
N ALA A 58 7.27 2.46 -3.80
CA ALA A 58 8.52 3.13 -4.14
C ALA A 58 9.40 2.21 -5.00
N GLU A 59 10.10 2.81 -5.97
CA GLU A 59 10.93 2.07 -6.92
C GLU A 59 11.96 1.18 -6.22
N ASN A 60 12.61 1.70 -5.18
CA ASN A 60 13.67 1.03 -4.45
C ASN A 60 13.16 0.28 -3.22
N ASP A 61 11.84 0.07 -3.07
CA ASP A 61 11.30 -0.60 -1.90
C ASP A 61 11.66 -2.10 -1.89
N ILE A 62 12.34 -2.54 -0.82
CA ILE A 62 12.70 -3.94 -0.60
C ILE A 62 11.49 -4.88 -0.52
N ILE A 63 10.28 -4.36 -0.26
CA ILE A 63 9.05 -5.17 -0.23
C ILE A 63 8.78 -5.89 -1.55
N LYS A 64 9.34 -5.41 -2.67
CA LYS A 64 9.31 -6.12 -3.96
C LYS A 64 9.90 -7.52 -3.90
N VAL A 65 10.85 -7.76 -2.98
CA VAL A 65 11.42 -9.10 -2.75
C VAL A 65 10.39 -10.03 -2.12
N ALA A 66 9.57 -9.52 -1.19
CA ALA A 66 8.45 -10.29 -0.66
C ALA A 66 7.47 -10.59 -1.80
N ASN A 67 7.05 -9.57 -2.55
CA ASN A 67 6.07 -9.74 -3.64
C ASN A 67 6.51 -10.71 -4.76
N ALA A 68 7.81 -10.94 -4.94
CA ALA A 68 8.35 -11.86 -5.96
C ALA A 68 8.32 -13.37 -5.58
N GLY A 69 7.99 -13.74 -4.34
CA GLY A 69 7.43 -15.07 -4.03
C GLY A 69 8.37 -16.22 -3.61
N ASP A 70 9.67 -16.25 -3.90
CA ASP A 70 10.44 -17.50 -3.72
C ASP A 70 11.08 -17.71 -2.32
N GLY A 71 11.03 -16.70 -1.44
CA GLY A 71 11.59 -16.78 -0.08
C GLY A 71 10.57 -16.88 1.06
N VAL A 72 9.29 -16.64 0.75
CA VAL A 72 8.23 -16.46 1.76
C VAL A 72 6.92 -17.22 1.40
N GLY A 73 6.91 -17.98 0.31
CA GLY A 73 5.78 -18.79 -0.14
C GLY A 73 4.65 -17.95 -0.76
N VAL A 74 3.52 -18.59 -1.11
CA VAL A 74 2.27 -17.86 -1.35
C VAL A 74 2.03 -17.03 -0.09
N HIS A 75 2.19 -15.70 -0.20
CA HIS A 75 2.11 -14.86 0.97
C HIS A 75 0.72 -15.09 1.61
N PRO A 76 0.64 -15.46 2.90
CA PRO A 76 -0.66 -15.59 3.58
C PRO A 76 -1.43 -14.26 3.56
N LEU A 77 -0.72 -13.18 3.24
CA LEU A 77 -1.20 -11.82 3.08
C LEU A 77 -1.84 -11.59 1.70
N GLY A 78 -2.00 -12.56 0.80
CA GLY A 78 -2.71 -12.37 -0.48
C GLY A 78 -1.83 -11.88 -1.65
N VAL A 79 -2.45 -11.27 -2.66
CA VAL A 79 -1.78 -10.77 -3.87
C VAL A 79 -1.20 -9.38 -3.62
N ASP A 80 -0.02 -9.08 -4.17
CA ASP A 80 0.57 -7.74 -4.18
C ASP A 80 -0.44 -6.69 -4.68
N PRO A 81 -0.89 -5.75 -3.82
CA PRO A 81 -1.88 -4.74 -4.20
C PRO A 81 -1.41 -3.82 -5.32
N HIS A 82 -0.10 -3.69 -5.51
CA HIS A 82 0.47 -2.91 -6.60
C HIS A 82 0.27 -3.60 -7.97
N THR A 83 -0.15 -4.87 -8.00
CA THR A 83 -0.56 -5.57 -9.23
C THR A 83 -2.05 -5.43 -9.55
N TRP A 84 -2.85 -4.91 -8.61
CA TRP A 84 -4.29 -4.76 -8.80
C TRP A 84 -4.60 -3.68 -9.85
N THR A 85 -5.69 -3.90 -10.59
CA THR A 85 -6.14 -2.99 -11.66
C THR A 85 -7.32 -2.11 -11.25
N ASP A 86 -7.96 -2.42 -10.12
CA ASP A 86 -9.13 -1.74 -9.56
C ASP A 86 -8.79 -0.79 -8.40
N VAL A 87 -7.53 -0.33 -8.35
CA VAL A 87 -7.03 0.68 -7.40
C VAL A 87 -6.55 1.93 -8.13
N THR A 88 -6.51 3.05 -7.41
CA THR A 88 -5.82 4.25 -7.88
C THR A 88 -4.37 4.23 -7.41
N LYS A 89 -3.44 4.06 -8.35
CA LYS A 89 -2.01 4.15 -8.07
C LYS A 89 -1.56 5.59 -8.01
N PHE A 90 -0.77 5.94 -7.00
CA PHE A 90 -0.26 7.30 -6.85
C PHE A 90 1.25 7.36 -6.74
N LYS A 91 1.80 8.51 -7.16
CA LYS A 91 3.24 8.75 -7.18
C LYS A 91 3.82 8.80 -5.78
N THR A 92 5.01 8.22 -5.66
CA THR A 92 5.92 8.39 -4.54
C THR A 92 7.33 8.55 -5.08
N ALA A 93 8.23 9.10 -4.27
CA ALA A 93 9.63 9.13 -4.62
C ALA A 93 10.19 7.68 -4.69
N PRO A 94 11.22 7.42 -5.50
CA PRO A 94 11.89 6.12 -5.57
C PRO A 94 12.38 5.57 -4.22
N GLY A 95 12.64 6.45 -3.26
CA GLY A 95 13.27 6.13 -1.97
C GLY A 95 14.80 5.99 -2.08
N PRO A 96 15.53 5.95 -0.95
CA PRO A 96 16.98 5.77 -0.96
C PRO A 96 17.39 4.47 -1.64
N ASP A 97 18.43 4.51 -2.47
CA ASP A 97 19.04 3.30 -3.04
C ASP A 97 19.85 2.56 -1.95
N GLY A 98 19.75 1.23 -1.93
CA GLY A 98 20.45 0.35 -0.99
C GLY A 98 21.91 0.18 -1.35
N TYR A 99 22.67 1.27 -1.36
CA TYR A 99 24.11 1.27 -1.66
C TYR A 99 24.47 0.63 -3.03
N GLY A 100 23.72 0.92 -4.09
CA GLY A 100 23.97 0.42 -5.45
C GLY A 100 23.30 -0.91 -5.78
N THR A 101 22.47 -1.45 -4.88
CA THR A 101 21.73 -2.70 -5.10
C THR A 101 20.33 -2.49 -5.66
N GLY A 102 19.86 -1.25 -5.73
CA GLY A 102 18.55 -0.87 -6.25
C GLY A 102 17.39 -1.03 -5.26
N LEU A 103 17.54 -1.80 -4.18
CA LEU A 103 16.49 -2.01 -3.17
C LEU A 103 16.98 -1.67 -1.77
N SER A 104 16.14 -1.04 -0.95
CA SER A 104 16.50 -0.57 0.39
C SER A 104 15.37 -0.72 1.40
N ILE A 105 15.75 -1.01 2.64
CA ILE A 105 14.86 -0.94 3.81
C ILE A 105 14.46 0.53 4.09
N ASP A 106 15.35 1.48 3.83
CA ASP A 106 15.03 2.90 4.05
C ASP A 106 13.97 3.39 3.06
N ALA A 107 13.98 2.89 1.82
CA ALA A 107 12.94 3.17 0.83
C ALA A 107 11.55 2.71 1.32
N HIS A 108 11.48 1.60 2.05
CA HIS A 108 10.24 1.06 2.60
C HIS A 108 9.54 2.00 3.61
N SER A 109 10.30 2.86 4.30
CA SER A 109 9.72 3.84 5.23
C SER A 109 9.55 5.24 4.63
N SER A 110 10.12 5.49 3.44
CA SER A 110 10.27 6.82 2.86
C SER A 110 8.94 7.52 2.50
N TYR A 111 7.85 6.75 2.32
CA TYR A 111 6.51 7.27 2.03
C TYR A 111 6.03 8.31 3.05
N PHE A 112 6.51 8.23 4.29
CA PHE A 112 6.06 9.09 5.40
C PHE A 112 7.10 10.13 5.82
N GLU A 113 8.22 10.23 5.10
CA GLU A 113 9.24 11.23 5.42
C GLU A 113 8.71 12.65 5.20
N PRO A 114 9.05 13.60 6.07
CA PRO A 114 8.64 14.99 5.90
C PRO A 114 9.04 15.53 4.53
N GLY A 115 8.04 15.99 3.77
CA GLY A 115 8.24 16.58 2.45
C GLY A 115 8.32 15.59 1.29
N SER A 116 8.25 14.28 1.55
CA SER A 116 8.20 13.26 0.50
C SER A 116 6.96 13.41 -0.38
N GLU A 117 7.06 12.94 -1.63
CA GLU A 117 5.94 12.93 -2.56
C GLU A 117 4.82 12.00 -2.08
N GLY A 118 5.18 10.84 -1.51
CA GLY A 118 4.25 9.91 -0.90
C GLY A 118 3.41 10.58 0.20
N LEU A 119 4.05 11.28 1.15
CA LEU A 119 3.34 11.92 2.26
C LEU A 119 2.41 13.03 1.79
N LYS A 120 2.81 13.78 0.74
CA LYS A 120 1.97 14.81 0.12
C LYS A 120 0.72 14.20 -0.51
N ASN A 121 0.86 13.10 -1.26
CA ASN A 121 -0.27 12.44 -1.91
C ASN A 121 -1.18 11.73 -0.89
N ILE A 122 -0.63 11.12 0.16
CA ILE A 122 -1.40 10.62 1.30
C ILE A 122 -2.23 11.77 1.92
N GLY A 123 -1.61 12.94 2.12
CA GLY A 123 -2.30 14.13 2.63
C GLY A 123 -3.44 14.59 1.73
N LYS A 124 -3.24 14.62 0.40
CA LYS A 124 -4.30 14.93 -0.58
C LYS A 124 -5.47 13.96 -0.45
N ILE A 125 -5.20 12.65 -0.39
CA ILE A 125 -6.25 11.62 -0.25
C ILE A 125 -7.04 11.81 1.05
N ILE A 126 -6.34 12.05 2.17
CA ILE A 126 -6.99 12.31 3.47
C ILE A 126 -7.89 13.55 3.41
N ASP A 127 -7.49 14.58 2.68
CA ASP A 127 -8.27 15.80 2.45
C ASP A 127 -9.35 15.64 1.37
N GLY A 128 -9.55 14.43 0.84
CA GLY A 128 -10.56 14.13 -0.19
C GLY A 128 -10.17 14.60 -1.60
N GLN A 129 -8.92 14.99 -1.82
CA GLN A 129 -8.39 15.42 -3.11
C GLN A 129 -7.76 14.26 -3.88
N GLU A 130 -7.65 14.43 -5.20
CA GLU A 130 -6.93 13.48 -6.05
C GLU A 130 -5.41 13.57 -5.82
N PRO A 131 -4.73 12.43 -5.62
CA PRO A 131 -3.27 12.41 -5.62
C PRO A 131 -2.73 12.55 -7.05
N GLU A 132 -1.41 12.73 -7.17
CA GLU A 132 -0.75 12.59 -8.46
C GLU A 132 -0.65 11.10 -8.83
N HIS A 133 -1.13 10.72 -10.01
CA HIS A 133 -1.20 9.32 -10.46
C HIS A 133 0.12 8.87 -11.09
N GLU A 134 0.44 7.58 -10.94
CA GLU A 134 1.60 6.93 -11.60
C GLU A 134 1.43 6.84 -13.13
#